data_AF-A0A537F253-F1
#
_entry.id   AF-A0A537F253-F1
#
_cell.length_a   1.000
_cell.length_b   1.000
_cell.length_c   1.000
_cell.angle_alpha   90.00
_cell.angle_beta   90.00
_cell.angle_gamma   90.00
#
_symmetry.space_group_name_H-M   'P 1'
#
loop_
_entity.id
_entity.type
_entity.pdbx_description
1 polymer ?
#
loop_
_entity_poly.entity_id
_entity_poly.type
_entity_poly.pdbx_seq_one_letter_code
_entity_poly.pdbx_strand_id
1 'polypeptide(L)'
;MLEGQEVIVPPGTPHSWWNVGDTEANAIVEFRPAGEIKSFFETTFGLAKDGELGKGFKTMLRYAVICHDFKNDVKVLQRSERVGVFLFWPLGKLFGYSSRYSGKPTAPT
;
A
#
# COMPACT_ATOMS: atom_id res chain seq x y z
N MET A 1 15.94 -6.43 10.66
CA MET A 1 15.76 -7.51 11.65
C MET A 1 16.73 -8.61 11.27
N LEU A 2 17.32 -9.30 12.24
CA LEU A 2 18.11 -10.50 11.94
C LEU A 2 17.17 -11.64 11.58
N GLU A 3 17.68 -12.66 10.90
CA GLU A 3 16.92 -13.87 10.58
C GLU A 3 16.34 -14.50 11.86
N GLY A 4 15.08 -14.95 11.78
CA GLY A 4 14.37 -15.57 12.89
C GLY A 4 13.91 -14.61 13.99
N GLN A 5 14.19 -13.30 13.91
CA GLN A 5 13.68 -12.35 14.89
C GLN A 5 12.22 -11.96 14.64
N GLU A 6 11.47 -11.87 15.73
CA GLU A 6 10.10 -11.38 15.76
C GLU A 6 10.06 -9.97 16.36
N VAL A 7 9.20 -9.11 15.83
CA VAL A 7 8.94 -7.77 16.35
C VAL A 7 7.44 -7.53 16.38
N ILE A 8 6.93 -7.11 17.54
CA ILE A 8 5.54 -6.70 17.71
C ILE A 8 5.47 -5.17 17.56
N VAL A 9 4.60 -4.70 16.67
CA VAL A 9 4.32 -3.28 16.47
C VAL A 9 2.98 -2.94 17.13
N PRO A 10 2.95 -2.13 18.22
CA PRO A 10 1.70 -1.76 18.86
C PRO A 10 0.79 -0.91 17.95
N PRO A 11 -0.54 -0.94 18.13
CA PRO A 11 -1.47 -0.11 17.37
C PRO A 11 -1.12 1.38 17.43
N GLY A 12 -1.18 2.06 16.28
CA GLY A 12 -0.91 3.49 16.19
C GLY A 12 0.58 3.87 16.22
N THR A 13 1.49 2.91 16.32
CA THR A 13 2.94 3.17 16.25
C THR A 13 3.34 3.48 14.80
N PRO A 14 3.94 4.64 14.51
CA PRO A 14 4.53 4.91 13.20
C PRO A 14 5.65 3.91 12.90
N HIS A 15 5.56 3.22 11.76
CA HIS A 15 6.54 2.20 11.39
C HIS A 15 6.63 2.05 9.86
N SER A 16 7.73 1.48 9.42
CA SER A 16 8.01 1.07 8.05
C SER A 16 9.01 -0.08 8.10
N TRP A 17 8.97 -0.96 7.11
CA TRP A 17 9.93 -2.04 6.99
C TRP A 17 10.38 -2.18 5.53
N TRP A 18 11.62 -2.61 5.36
CA TRP A 18 12.20 -2.93 4.06
C TRP A 18 13.30 -3.98 4.23
N ASN A 19 13.60 -4.70 3.15
CA ASN A 19 14.77 -5.56 3.11
C ASN A 19 16.02 -4.67 2.99
N VAL A 20 16.90 -4.73 4.00
CA VAL A 20 18.17 -3.98 4.02
C VAL A 20 19.31 -4.71 3.32
N GLY A 21 19.17 -6.03 3.10
CA GLY A 21 20.17 -6.86 2.46
C GLY A 21 20.11 -6.79 0.93
N ASP A 22 21.14 -7.34 0.30
CA ASP A 22 21.23 -7.57 -1.14
C ASP A 22 20.70 -8.96 -1.55
N THR A 23 20.44 -9.83 -0.57
CA THR A 23 19.81 -11.14 -0.76
C THR A 23 18.30 -11.09 -0.57
N GLU A 24 17.61 -12.07 -1.14
CA GLU A 24 16.17 -12.27 -0.91
C GLU A 24 15.89 -12.55 0.57
N ALA A 25 14.87 -11.90 1.12
CA ALA A 25 14.42 -12.09 2.50
C ALA A 25 12.93 -12.44 2.52
N ASN A 26 12.58 -13.46 3.31
CA ASN A 26 11.20 -13.86 3.54
C ASN A 26 10.73 -13.30 4.89
N ALA A 27 9.61 -12.55 4.87
CA ALA A 27 8.99 -12.02 6.07
C ALA A 27 7.56 -12.54 6.19
N ILE A 28 7.21 -13.05 7.37
CA ILE A 28 5.82 -13.37 7.73
C ILE A 28 5.30 -12.19 8.55
N VAL A 29 4.26 -11.53 8.05
CA VAL A 29 3.65 -10.37 8.70
C VAL A 29 2.20 -10.70 9.02
N GLU A 30 1.82 -10.46 10.27
CA GLU A 30 0.46 -10.69 10.74
C GLU A 30 -0.16 -9.40 11.28
N PHE A 31 -1.43 -9.17 10.96
CA PHE A 31 -2.19 -7.99 11.37
C PHE A 31 -3.41 -8.42 12.20
N ARG A 32 -3.58 -7.82 13.37
CA ARG A 32 -4.71 -8.06 14.27
C ARG A 32 -5.26 -6.73 14.84
N PRO A 33 -6.54 -6.40 14.64
CA PRO A 33 -7.46 -7.01 13.67
C PRO A 33 -6.98 -6.80 12.23
N ALA A 34 -7.40 -7.66 11.30
CA ALA A 34 -6.91 -7.62 9.92
C ALA A 34 -7.44 -6.44 9.10
N GLY A 35 -8.66 -5.96 9.39
CA GLY A 35 -9.29 -4.87 8.62
C GLY A 35 -9.31 -5.16 7.11
N GLU A 36 -8.94 -4.17 6.30
CA GLU A 36 -8.83 -4.29 4.84
C GLU A 36 -7.37 -4.44 4.36
N ILE A 37 -6.43 -4.79 5.26
CA ILE A 37 -4.99 -4.84 4.91
C ILE A 37 -4.69 -5.81 3.76
N LYS A 38 -5.46 -6.91 3.66
CA LYS A 38 -5.36 -7.86 2.55
C LYS A 38 -5.62 -7.17 1.21
N SER A 39 -6.70 -6.40 1.12
CA SER A 39 -7.07 -5.68 -0.10
C SER A 39 -6.08 -4.57 -0.45
N PHE A 40 -5.47 -3.93 0.55
CA PHE A 40 -4.35 -3.00 0.34
C PHE A 40 -3.16 -3.68 -0.32
N PHE A 41 -2.73 -4.85 0.18
CA PHE A 41 -1.62 -5.61 -0.39
C PHE A 41 -1.95 -6.19 -1.77
N GLU A 42 -3.13 -6.78 -1.96
CA GLU A 42 -3.58 -7.25 -3.27
C GLU A 42 -3.56 -6.11 -4.30
N THR A 43 -3.94 -4.91 -3.88
CA THR A 43 -3.93 -3.75 -4.75
C THR A 43 -2.52 -3.29 -5.07
N THR A 44 -1.68 -3.08 -4.08
CA THR A 44 -0.32 -2.57 -4.30
C THR A 44 0.56 -3.61 -5.02
N PHE A 45 0.45 -4.90 -4.71
CA PHE A 45 1.17 -5.95 -5.42
C PHE A 45 0.66 -6.15 -6.85
N GLY A 46 -0.66 -6.08 -7.08
CA GLY A 46 -1.22 -6.08 -8.43
C GLY A 46 -0.69 -4.92 -9.28
N LEU A 47 -0.63 -3.71 -8.70
CA LEU A 47 -0.06 -2.55 -9.37
C LEU A 47 1.45 -2.67 -9.61
N ALA A 48 2.21 -3.25 -8.67
CA ALA A 48 3.62 -3.52 -8.87
C ALA A 48 3.84 -4.49 -10.03
N LYS A 49 3.05 -5.57 -10.09
CA LYS A 49 3.06 -6.54 -11.19
C LYS A 49 2.78 -5.88 -12.54
N ASP A 50 1.83 -4.95 -12.59
CA ASP A 50 1.48 -4.19 -13.81
C ASP A 50 2.48 -3.07 -14.15
N GLY A 51 3.53 -2.88 -13.34
CA GLY A 51 4.52 -1.83 -13.52
C GLY A 51 3.99 -0.43 -13.17
N GLU A 52 2.88 -0.32 -12.43
CA GLU A 52 2.27 0.94 -11.99
C GLU A 52 2.88 1.45 -10.66
N LEU A 53 3.71 0.63 -10.01
CA LEU A 53 4.58 1.01 -8.89
C LEU A 53 6.06 0.88 -9.28
N GLY A 54 6.89 1.77 -8.73
CA GLY A 54 8.35 1.70 -8.78
C GLY A 54 8.93 1.95 -7.39
N LYS A 55 9.74 3.01 -7.22
CA LYS A 55 10.13 3.54 -5.90
C LYS A 55 8.96 4.14 -5.10
N GLY A 56 7.76 4.11 -5.67
CA GLY A 56 6.52 4.66 -5.14
C GLY A 56 5.43 4.60 -6.20
N PHE A 57 4.32 5.27 -5.95
CA PHE A 57 3.22 5.39 -6.90
C PHE A 57 3.62 6.27 -8.09
N LYS A 58 3.37 5.79 -9.32
CA LYS A 58 3.60 6.58 -10.54
C LYS A 58 2.57 7.70 -10.74
N THR A 59 1.39 7.57 -10.14
CA THR A 59 0.28 8.53 -10.28
C THR A 59 -0.18 9.05 -8.92
N MET A 60 -0.15 10.37 -8.73
CA MET A 60 -0.60 11.03 -7.49
C MET A 60 -2.11 10.82 -7.22
N LEU A 61 -2.95 10.84 -8.26
CA LEU A 61 -4.39 10.61 -8.10
C LEU A 61 -4.71 9.18 -7.64
N ARG A 62 -4.00 8.17 -8.17
CA ARG A 62 -4.14 6.78 -7.72
C ARG A 62 -3.65 6.62 -6.28
N TYR A 63 -2.51 7.24 -5.94
CA TYR A 63 -2.00 7.30 -4.58
C TYR A 63 -3.04 7.86 -3.61
N ALA A 64 -3.62 9.02 -3.93
CA ALA A 64 -4.65 9.65 -3.12
C ALA A 64 -5.88 8.74 -2.93
N VAL A 65 -6.31 8.05 -3.99
CA VAL A 65 -7.43 7.09 -3.90
C VAL A 65 -7.15 5.96 -2.93
N ILE A 66 -5.98 5.32 -3.06
CA ILE A 66 -5.59 4.16 -2.24
C ILE A 66 -5.38 4.58 -0.78
N CYS A 67 -4.61 5.65 -0.54
CA CYS A 67 -4.33 6.11 0.83
C CYS A 67 -5.55 6.65 1.55
N HIS A 68 -6.50 7.25 0.83
CA HIS A 68 -7.75 7.68 1.45
C HIS A 68 -8.64 6.48 1.81
N ASP A 69 -8.81 5.52 0.89
CA ASP A 69 -9.74 4.41 1.09
C ASP A 69 -9.24 3.40 2.14
N PHE A 70 -7.91 3.18 2.25
CA PHE A 70 -7.31 2.32 3.26
C PHE A 70 -6.79 3.07 4.50
N LYS A 71 -7.22 4.31 4.76
CA LYS A 71 -6.71 5.15 5.86
C LYS A 71 -6.88 4.58 7.27
N ASN A 72 -7.73 3.57 7.44
CA ASN A 72 -7.92 2.89 8.72
C ASN A 72 -6.84 1.83 8.98
N ASP A 73 -6.28 1.25 7.92
CA ASP A 73 -5.28 0.17 7.94
C ASP A 73 -3.87 0.70 7.71
N VAL A 74 -3.70 1.63 6.75
CA VAL A 74 -2.41 2.25 6.39
C VAL A 74 -2.54 3.77 6.42
N LYS A 75 -1.80 4.42 7.32
CA LYS A 75 -1.93 5.86 7.59
C LYS A 75 -0.77 6.65 7.01
N VAL A 76 -1.10 7.66 6.23
CA VAL A 76 -0.17 8.73 5.84
C VAL A 76 0.16 9.57 7.07
N LEU A 77 1.44 9.68 7.40
CA LEU A 77 1.89 10.33 8.64
C LEU A 77 2.03 11.85 8.50
N GLN A 78 2.52 12.33 7.35
CA GLN A 78 2.75 13.75 7.14
C GLN A 78 1.44 14.51 7.00
N ARG A 79 1.25 15.58 7.79
CA ARG A 79 -0.01 16.34 7.80
C ARG A 79 -0.35 16.97 6.45
N SER A 80 0.61 17.60 5.79
CA SER A 80 0.45 18.21 4.46
C SER A 80 0.04 17.18 3.41
N GLU A 81 0.63 16.00 3.46
CA GLU A 81 0.33 14.90 2.56
C GLU A 81 -1.09 14.36 2.76
N ARG A 82 -1.56 14.25 4.02
CA ARG A 82 -2.96 13.90 4.32
C ARG A 82 -3.96 14.90 3.72
N VAL A 83 -3.64 16.20 3.75
CA VAL A 83 -4.47 17.22 3.09
C VAL A 83 -4.47 17.00 1.58
N GLY A 84 -3.30 16.75 0.97
CA GLY A 84 -3.22 16.41 -0.45
C GLY A 84 -4.06 15.18 -0.81
N VAL A 85 -3.93 14.09 -0.06
CA VAL A 85 -4.73 12.86 -0.24
C VAL A 85 -6.23 13.17 -0.19
N PHE A 86 -6.68 13.95 0.80
CA PHE A 86 -8.10 14.32 0.92
C PHE A 86 -8.58 15.16 -0.28
N LEU A 87 -7.78 16.13 -0.75
CA LEU A 87 -8.14 17.00 -1.88
C LEU A 87 -8.14 16.26 -3.23
N PHE A 88 -7.21 15.33 -3.44
CA PHE A 88 -7.03 14.65 -4.72
C PHE A 88 -7.79 13.31 -4.84
N TRP A 89 -8.21 12.70 -3.73
CA TRP A 89 -9.03 11.49 -3.72
C TRP A 89 -10.29 11.57 -4.61
N PRO A 90 -11.15 12.61 -4.52
CA PRO A 90 -12.39 12.63 -5.30
C PRO A 90 -12.09 12.83 -6.79
N LEU A 91 -11.04 13.59 -7.12
CA LEU A 91 -10.55 13.71 -8.49
C LEU A 91 -10.07 12.36 -9.02
N GLY A 92 -9.28 11.62 -8.24
CA GLY A 92 -8.84 10.29 -8.64
C GLY A 92 -9.99 9.32 -8.93
N LYS A 93 -11.05 9.34 -8.11
CA LYS A 93 -12.28 8.58 -8.37
C LYS A 93 -12.97 9.01 -9.66
N LEU A 94 -13.06 10.32 -9.91
CA LEU A 94 -13.65 10.87 -11.15
C LEU A 94 -12.87 10.46 -12.41
N PHE A 95 -11.54 10.37 -12.31
CA PHE A 95 -10.66 9.86 -13.39
C PHE A 95 -10.62 8.32 -13.48
N GLY A 96 -11.48 7.61 -12.74
CA GLY A 96 -11.62 6.16 -12.82
C GLY A 96 -10.58 5.36 -12.02
N TYR A 97 -9.76 6.00 -11.17
CA TYR A 97 -8.87 5.26 -10.29
C TYR A 97 -9.68 4.57 -9.17
N SER A 98 -9.34 3.29 -8.93
CA SER A 98 -9.90 2.47 -7.87
C SER A 98 -8.83 2.12 -6.84
N SER A 99 -9.25 1.97 -5.58
CA SER A 99 -8.44 1.45 -4.49
C SER A 99 -8.43 -0.08 -4.44
N ARG A 100 -9.26 -0.74 -5.26
CA ARG A 100 -9.27 -2.19 -5.41
C ARG A 100 -8.76 -2.55 -6.79
N TYR A 101 -7.76 -3.44 -6.81
CA TYR A 101 -7.21 -3.95 -8.04
C TYR A 101 -8.19 -4.90 -8.74
N SER A 102 -8.49 -4.60 -10.01
CA SER A 102 -9.40 -5.38 -10.86
C SER A 102 -8.67 -6.24 -11.89
N GLY A 103 -7.33 -6.22 -11.91
CA GLY A 103 -6.50 -6.87 -12.92
C GLY A 103 -6.52 -6.18 -14.29
N LYS A 104 -5.43 -6.30 -15.05
CA LYS A 104 -5.52 -6.44 -16.50
C LYS A 104 -5.82 -7.93 -16.80
N PRO A 105 -6.62 -8.27 -17.83
CA PRO A 105 -6.78 -9.66 -18.24
C PRO A 105 -5.39 -10.27 -18.45
N THR A 106 -5.08 -11.35 -17.73
CA THR A 106 -3.88 -12.14 -18.02
C THR A 106 -4.04 -12.72 -19.43
N ALA A 107 -3.12 -12.39 -20.34
CA ALA A 107 -3.02 -13.13 -21.59
C ALA A 107 -2.87 -14.63 -21.23
N PRO A 108 -3.63 -15.54 -21.86
CA PRO A 108 -3.49 -16.96 -21.58
C PRO A 108 -2.04 -17.38 -21.90
N THR A 109 -1.41 -18.03 -20.92
CA THR A 109 -0.14 -18.75 -21.07
C THR A 109 -0.30 -19.95 -21.98
#